data_AF-C5P3Q4-F1
#
_entry.id   AF-C5P3Q4-F1
#
_cell.length_a   1.000
_cell.length_b   1.000
_cell.length_c   1.000
_cell.angle_alpha   90.00
_cell.angle_beta   90.00
_cell.angle_gamma   90.00
#
_symmetry.space_group_name_H-M   'P 1'
#
loop_
_entity.id
_entity.type
_entity.pdbx_description
1 polymer ?
#
loop_
_entity_poly.entity_id
_entity_poly.type
_entity_poly.pdbx_seq_one_letter_code
_entity_poly.pdbx_strand_id
1 'polypeptide(L)'
;MDQPARQGKSSASSRQAPCPKKPIPANDLPSFTFIDHDDNLASKRIKDANARKAIRSHVMRDVRRRERLAGLKRVSKRDKKVQASPDAKSPESGRQLLRPRSGAPLGVGSTIVIPTRSRKPPSWNPPIIGSLSDHVPSPFSEPGVSYFDPFWSLPGFDDIKPVVDRLMKHCKVALVMLPMTFPVEARHPKEAHTRIGLFVANAMAEPGPFFSNLCLAAAHKAILRTEIVDYSQMDNRVVPEADLYVMKAQALREMNKKLHNPETAADSAAFETVIFLISAAVTIGLFNEAQMHFEGVKKMVESRGGIGSPSFEATRTLGGVLLCDVKIACGLLRRPYYPITWDIQPMSPALASRIAPAKKSPLNRVTSRLQNSPYLSDTLKAVIAKIREMVLLENFNREDSIGLTSEELEFYRLRVHELEHELLDYPYRIFSKAGTKNDATIPPVENVARLACICYISTGCVVAPPNSGVGRAITTHVKAVLERCPPDRPTRLGDDVLDLLAWAAFLGAFQAGDQLERPWFLHRIRHIAMLRGWKDWNKVEDVLRGHIYVPHCHLGFWRRIWNDAMTISVVFEEDTEIKNE
;
A
#
# COMPACT_ATOMS: atom_id res chain seq x y z
N MET A 1 68.75 -4.89 32.88
CA MET A 1 68.17 -4.57 34.21
C MET A 1 66.68 -4.30 34.03
N ASP A 2 65.91 -5.29 33.59
CA ASP A 2 65.50 -6.52 34.31
C ASP A 2 64.47 -6.25 35.40
N GLN A 3 63.20 -6.27 34.97
CA GLN A 3 62.16 -7.28 35.34
C GLN A 3 61.81 -7.55 36.83
N PRO A 4 60.60 -8.08 37.10
CA PRO A 4 59.55 -7.31 37.77
C PRO A 4 58.91 -8.03 38.98
N ALA A 5 57.83 -7.43 39.49
CA ALA A 5 57.06 -7.86 40.65
C ALA A 5 56.27 -9.18 40.47
N ARG A 6 56.03 -9.82 41.61
CA ARG A 6 55.61 -11.21 41.84
C ARG A 6 54.16 -11.56 41.44
N GLN A 7 54.06 -12.84 41.06
CA GLN A 7 52.87 -13.66 40.84
C GLN A 7 52.07 -13.94 42.13
N GLY A 8 50.74 -13.94 42.01
CA GLY A 8 49.80 -14.58 42.93
C GLY A 8 48.76 -15.35 42.12
N LYS A 9 48.79 -16.69 42.20
CA LYS A 9 47.93 -17.64 41.47
C LYS A 9 46.54 -17.72 42.12
N SER A 10 45.48 -17.73 41.31
CA SER A 10 44.26 -18.50 41.61
C SER A 10 43.55 -18.93 40.32
N SER A 11 42.84 -20.04 40.44
CA SER A 11 42.51 -21.07 39.46
C SER A 11 41.41 -20.73 38.46
N ALA A 12 41.62 -21.12 37.21
CA ALA A 12 40.63 -21.11 36.14
C ALA A 12 39.61 -22.25 36.30
N SER A 13 38.32 -21.90 36.26
CA SER A 13 37.22 -22.79 35.92
C SER A 13 36.29 -22.06 34.96
N SER A 14 36.45 -22.29 33.66
CA SER A 14 35.57 -21.76 32.62
C SER A 14 35.03 -22.92 31.78
N ARG A 15 33.84 -23.37 32.22
CA ARG A 15 32.63 -23.72 31.45
C ARG A 15 32.83 -24.18 30.00
N GLN A 16 32.47 -25.45 29.82
CA GLN A 16 32.26 -26.15 28.57
C GLN A 16 31.35 -25.37 27.61
N ALA A 17 31.79 -25.32 26.35
CA ALA A 17 31.03 -24.79 25.22
C ALA A 17 29.81 -25.69 24.90
N PRO A 18 28.65 -25.14 24.50
CA PRO A 18 27.50 -25.93 24.11
C PRO A 18 27.73 -26.64 22.77
N CYS A 19 27.35 -27.91 22.75
CA CYS A 19 27.40 -28.83 21.62
C CYS A 19 26.69 -28.27 20.36
N PRO A 20 27.21 -28.48 19.14
CA PRO A 20 26.58 -28.00 17.91
C PRO A 20 25.27 -28.73 17.64
N LYS A 21 24.19 -27.97 17.52
CA LYS A 21 22.88 -28.45 17.06
C LYS A 21 23.01 -28.99 15.63
N LYS A 22 22.39 -30.16 15.39
CA LYS A 22 22.32 -30.83 14.09
C LYS A 22 21.95 -29.85 12.96
N PRO A 23 22.62 -29.89 11.80
CA PRO A 23 22.28 -29.04 10.67
C PRO A 23 20.90 -29.40 10.10
N ILE A 24 20.12 -28.37 9.83
CA ILE A 24 18.89 -28.41 9.04
C ILE A 24 19.25 -29.00 7.65
N PRO A 25 18.46 -29.93 7.08
CA PRO A 25 18.78 -30.51 5.78
C PRO A 25 18.81 -29.41 4.70
N ALA A 26 19.94 -29.30 4.00
CA ALA A 26 20.25 -28.28 2.99
C ALA A 26 19.38 -28.32 1.71
N ASN A 27 18.22 -28.98 1.73
CA ASN A 27 17.40 -29.24 0.55
C ASN A 27 16.29 -28.22 0.29
N ASP A 28 16.10 -27.22 1.16
CA ASP A 28 15.02 -26.22 1.04
C ASP A 28 15.48 -24.79 0.77
N LEU A 29 16.78 -24.55 0.63
CA LEU A 29 17.32 -23.27 0.16
C LEU A 29 17.25 -23.16 -1.38
N PRO A 30 16.90 -22.00 -1.95
CA PRO A 30 17.00 -21.79 -3.39
C PRO A 30 18.46 -21.95 -3.83
N SER A 31 18.72 -22.99 -4.60
CA SER A 31 20.02 -23.26 -5.24
C SER A 31 20.09 -22.45 -6.53
N PHE A 32 21.13 -21.63 -6.70
CA PHE A 32 21.43 -20.98 -7.98
C PHE A 32 22.49 -21.80 -8.72
N THR A 33 22.36 -21.90 -10.04
CA THR A 33 23.39 -22.51 -10.90
C THR A 33 23.71 -21.51 -12.00
N PHE A 34 24.93 -20.96 -11.95
CA PHE A 34 25.43 -20.08 -12.99
C PHE A 34 25.78 -20.92 -14.22
N ILE A 35 25.34 -20.46 -15.37
CA ILE A 35 25.61 -21.10 -16.66
C ILE A 35 26.34 -20.07 -17.48
N ASP A 36 27.58 -20.39 -17.81
CA ASP A 36 28.36 -19.58 -18.72
C ASP A 36 27.79 -19.76 -20.13
N HIS A 37 27.49 -18.65 -20.79
CA HIS A 37 26.81 -18.65 -22.06
C HIS A 37 27.77 -18.01 -23.06
N ASP A 38 28.43 -18.83 -23.89
CA ASP A 38 29.32 -18.31 -24.93
C ASP A 38 28.59 -17.25 -25.78
N ASP A 39 29.23 -16.09 -25.94
CA ASP A 39 28.74 -14.78 -26.41
C ASP A 39 28.19 -14.77 -27.86
N ASN A 40 27.15 -15.54 -28.15
CA ASN A 40 26.44 -15.43 -29.42
C ASN A 40 24.92 -15.45 -29.24
N LEU A 41 24.41 -14.32 -28.73
CA LEU A 41 22.99 -14.03 -28.45
C LEU A 41 22.07 -14.13 -29.69
N ALA A 42 22.63 -14.21 -30.90
CA ALA A 42 21.85 -14.34 -32.13
C ALA A 42 21.22 -15.73 -32.31
N SER A 43 21.76 -16.77 -31.66
CA SER A 43 21.18 -18.12 -31.73
C SER A 43 20.42 -18.43 -30.43
N LYS A 44 19.08 -18.56 -30.50
CA LYS A 44 18.21 -19.00 -29.38
C LYS A 44 18.49 -20.45 -28.93
N ARG A 45 19.64 -21.04 -29.29
CA ARG A 45 19.99 -22.44 -29.09
C ARG A 45 21.30 -22.53 -28.33
N ILE A 46 21.21 -22.87 -27.05
CA ILE A 46 22.38 -23.24 -26.22
C ILE A 46 23.08 -24.41 -26.91
N LYS A 47 24.32 -24.23 -27.38
CA LYS A 47 25.08 -25.28 -28.09
C LYS A 47 25.67 -26.30 -27.12
N ASP A 48 26.07 -25.87 -25.93
CA ASP A 48 26.65 -26.76 -24.91
C ASP A 48 25.62 -27.77 -24.38
N ALA A 49 25.97 -29.05 -24.50
CA ALA A 49 25.17 -30.16 -24.01
C ALA A 49 25.13 -30.23 -22.48
N ASN A 50 26.19 -29.79 -21.81
CA ASN A 50 26.29 -29.81 -20.35
C ASN A 50 25.43 -28.70 -19.73
N ALA A 51 25.49 -27.49 -20.26
CA ALA A 51 24.57 -26.39 -19.91
C ALA A 51 23.09 -26.80 -20.08
N ARG A 52 22.73 -27.41 -21.23
CA ARG A 52 21.36 -27.91 -21.43
C ARG A 52 20.96 -28.97 -20.40
N LYS A 53 21.88 -29.87 -20.03
CA LYS A 53 21.62 -30.91 -19.01
C LYS A 53 21.46 -30.29 -17.63
N ALA A 54 22.26 -29.28 -17.29
CA ALA A 54 22.18 -28.54 -16.03
C ALA A 54 20.83 -27.81 -15.91
N ILE A 55 20.39 -27.10 -16.97
CA ILE A 55 19.08 -26.42 -17.01
C ILE A 55 17.95 -27.41 -16.82
N ARG A 56 17.93 -28.51 -17.61
CA ARG A 56 16.88 -29.53 -17.48
C ARG A 56 16.86 -30.14 -16.09
N SER A 57 18.02 -30.45 -15.53
CA SER A 57 18.11 -30.99 -14.17
C SER A 57 17.59 -29.99 -13.15
N HIS A 58 17.89 -28.71 -13.30
CA HIS A 58 17.47 -27.66 -12.37
C HIS A 58 15.95 -27.44 -12.43
N VAL A 59 15.40 -27.25 -13.63
CA VAL A 59 13.96 -27.10 -13.87
C VAL A 59 13.18 -28.31 -13.36
N MET A 60 13.64 -29.53 -13.65
CA MET A 60 12.98 -30.73 -13.15
C MET A 60 13.07 -30.87 -11.62
N ARG A 61 14.12 -30.33 -10.98
CA ARG A 61 14.24 -30.32 -9.52
C ARG A 61 13.25 -29.35 -8.89
N ASP A 62 13.06 -28.17 -9.49
CA ASP A 62 12.07 -27.18 -9.03
C ASP A 62 10.63 -27.64 -9.27
N VAL A 63 10.34 -28.25 -10.42
CA VAL A 63 9.03 -28.89 -10.68
C VAL A 63 8.73 -29.96 -9.63
N ARG A 64 9.69 -30.84 -9.31
CA ARG A 64 9.53 -31.85 -8.25
C ARG A 64 9.39 -31.24 -6.86
N ARG A 65 9.98 -30.06 -6.61
CA ARG A 65 9.80 -29.33 -5.35
C ARG A 65 8.38 -28.79 -5.24
N ARG A 66 7.86 -28.17 -6.30
CA ARG A 66 6.48 -27.66 -6.35
C ARG A 66 5.44 -28.79 -6.25
N GLU A 67 5.66 -29.91 -6.94
CA GLU A 67 4.78 -31.09 -6.84
C GLU A 67 4.74 -31.66 -5.40
N ARG A 68 5.88 -31.67 -4.68
CA ARG A 68 5.93 -32.07 -3.27
C ARG A 68 5.20 -31.08 -2.35
N LEU A 69 5.42 -29.78 -2.53
CA LEU A 69 4.74 -28.73 -1.75
C LEU A 69 3.21 -28.73 -2.00
N ALA A 70 2.79 -29.11 -3.21
CA ALA A 70 1.38 -29.22 -3.58
C ALA A 70 0.77 -30.60 -3.26
N GLY A 71 1.49 -31.50 -2.58
CA GLY A 71 0.97 -32.79 -2.11
C GLY A 71 0.66 -33.84 -3.19
N LEU A 72 1.09 -33.63 -4.45
CA LEU A 72 0.82 -34.55 -5.56
C LEU A 72 1.77 -35.76 -5.52
N LYS A 73 1.28 -36.92 -5.05
CA LYS A 73 2.00 -38.20 -5.14
C LYS A 73 1.91 -38.77 -6.57
N ARG A 74 3.05 -38.87 -7.27
CA ARG A 74 3.15 -39.72 -8.48
C ARG A 74 3.22 -41.18 -8.06
N VAL A 75 2.29 -42.00 -8.54
CA VAL A 75 2.33 -43.46 -8.36
C VAL A 75 3.50 -44.00 -9.19
N SER A 76 4.50 -44.58 -8.52
CA SER A 76 5.64 -45.23 -9.16
C SER A 76 5.17 -46.52 -9.84
N LYS A 77 4.99 -46.47 -11.17
CA LYS A 77 4.88 -47.69 -12.00
C LYS A 77 6.28 -48.28 -12.19
N ARG A 78 6.72 -49.07 -11.20
CA ARG A 78 7.80 -50.03 -11.39
C ARG A 78 7.51 -51.27 -10.56
N ASP A 79 6.61 -52.08 -11.09
CA ASP A 79 6.69 -53.55 -11.05
C ASP A 79 5.69 -54.10 -12.06
N LYS A 80 6.22 -54.56 -13.20
CA LYS A 80 5.71 -55.59 -14.12
C LYS A 80 6.46 -55.45 -15.44
N LYS A 81 7.63 -56.07 -15.48
CA LYS A 81 8.21 -56.57 -16.71
C LYS A 81 8.29 -58.07 -16.52
N VAL A 82 7.57 -58.83 -17.35
CA VAL A 82 7.98 -60.08 -18.02
C VAL A 82 6.81 -60.56 -18.89
N GLN A 83 7.16 -60.82 -20.16
CA GLN A 83 6.43 -61.51 -21.25
C GLN A 83 5.17 -60.84 -21.80
N ALA A 84 4.85 -60.88 -23.10
CA ALA A 84 5.53 -61.04 -24.39
C ALA A 84 4.40 -60.78 -25.42
N SER A 85 4.66 -60.08 -26.53
CA SER A 85 3.70 -59.96 -27.66
C SER A 85 3.64 -61.29 -28.45
N PRO A 86 2.75 -61.50 -29.46
CA PRO A 86 1.74 -60.59 -30.04
C PRO A 86 0.35 -61.25 -30.25
N ASP A 87 -0.72 -60.46 -30.48
CA ASP A 87 -1.55 -60.66 -31.68
C ASP A 87 -2.64 -59.58 -31.90
N ALA A 88 -2.61 -59.12 -33.15
CA ALA A 88 -3.60 -58.49 -34.03
C ALA A 88 -5.02 -58.14 -33.50
N LYS A 89 -5.44 -56.88 -33.70
CA LYS A 89 -6.24 -56.43 -34.88
C LYS A 89 -6.75 -54.98 -34.67
N SER A 90 -6.41 -54.11 -35.62
CA SER A 90 -7.20 -52.93 -36.02
C SER A 90 -8.49 -53.42 -36.74
N PRO A 91 -9.56 -52.60 -37.01
CA PRO A 91 -9.42 -51.21 -37.47
C PRO A 91 -10.50 -50.19 -37.04
N GLU A 92 -10.12 -48.93 -37.27
CA GLU A 92 -10.86 -47.82 -37.89
C GLU A 92 -12.25 -47.35 -37.41
N SER A 93 -12.23 -46.03 -37.09
CA SER A 93 -13.02 -44.95 -37.71
C SER A 93 -14.53 -44.88 -37.43
N GLY A 94 -14.97 -43.68 -37.01
CA GLY A 94 -16.38 -43.29 -37.15
C GLY A 94 -16.87 -42.31 -36.10
N ARG A 95 -16.90 -41.02 -36.46
CA ARG A 95 -17.60 -39.94 -35.75
C ARG A 95 -19.12 -40.16 -35.73
N GLN A 96 -19.78 -39.87 -34.60
CA GLN A 96 -21.06 -39.11 -34.46
C GLN A 96 -21.57 -39.26 -33.01
N LEU A 97 -21.59 -38.19 -32.20
CA LEU A 97 -22.69 -37.21 -31.99
C LEU A 97 -23.97 -37.77 -31.29
N LEU A 98 -24.13 -37.29 -30.05
CA LEU A 98 -25.35 -36.86 -29.35
C LEU A 98 -26.20 -37.84 -28.50
N ARG A 99 -26.21 -37.50 -27.20
CA ARG A 99 -27.38 -37.31 -26.29
C ARG A 99 -27.89 -38.50 -25.44
N PRO A 100 -28.65 -38.24 -24.34
CA PRO A 100 -28.35 -38.74 -22.99
C PRO A 100 -29.50 -39.52 -22.32
N ARG A 101 -29.22 -40.26 -21.24
CA ARG A 101 -30.17 -40.66 -20.17
C ARG A 101 -29.36 -41.28 -19.03
N SER A 102 -29.18 -40.61 -17.89
CA SER A 102 -30.03 -40.61 -16.68
C SER A 102 -30.07 -41.95 -15.93
N GLY A 103 -29.48 -41.96 -14.73
CA GLY A 103 -29.58 -43.01 -13.71
C GLY A 103 -28.59 -42.77 -12.56
N ALA A 104 -29.04 -42.09 -11.50
CA ALA A 104 -28.33 -41.83 -10.23
C ALA A 104 -28.23 -43.15 -9.39
N PRO A 105 -27.55 -43.25 -8.20
CA PRO A 105 -27.40 -42.19 -7.20
C PRO A 105 -26.06 -42.05 -6.42
N LEU A 106 -25.82 -40.79 -6.02
CA LEU A 106 -25.37 -40.29 -4.70
C LEU A 106 -24.07 -40.84 -4.08
N GLY A 107 -23.04 -39.99 -4.11
CA GLY A 107 -21.93 -39.95 -3.16
C GLY A 107 -21.51 -38.50 -2.94
N VAL A 108 -21.70 -38.01 -1.72
CA VAL A 108 -21.60 -36.61 -1.28
C VAL A 108 -20.16 -36.08 -1.39
N GLY A 109 -19.98 -34.94 -2.06
CA GLY A 109 -18.74 -34.18 -2.10
C GLY A 109 -19.02 -32.73 -2.50
N SER A 110 -19.14 -31.86 -1.50
CA SER A 110 -19.43 -30.43 -1.66
C SER A 110 -18.42 -29.74 -2.59
N THR A 111 -18.87 -29.38 -3.79
CA THR A 111 -18.13 -28.46 -4.68
C THR A 111 -18.75 -27.08 -4.52
N ILE A 112 -17.97 -26.13 -3.98
CA ILE A 112 -18.35 -24.72 -3.93
C ILE A 112 -18.41 -24.21 -5.37
N VAL A 113 -19.62 -24.02 -5.88
CA VAL A 113 -19.88 -23.29 -7.12
C VAL A 113 -19.77 -21.81 -6.78
N ILE A 114 -18.68 -21.16 -7.20
CA ILE A 114 -18.55 -19.70 -7.14
C ILE A 114 -19.46 -19.14 -8.24
N PRO A 115 -20.54 -18.39 -7.93
CA PRO A 115 -21.33 -17.74 -8.97
C PRO A 115 -20.49 -16.62 -9.57
N THR A 116 -20.41 -16.56 -10.90
CA THR A 116 -19.93 -15.39 -11.63
C THR A 116 -20.82 -14.20 -11.29
N ARG A 117 -20.42 -13.43 -10.28
CA ARG A 117 -21.11 -12.22 -9.85
C ARG A 117 -20.98 -11.17 -10.97
N SER A 118 -22.12 -10.72 -11.46
CA SER A 118 -22.28 -9.45 -12.16
C SER A 118 -21.38 -8.38 -11.53
N ARG A 119 -20.52 -7.75 -12.34
CA ARG A 119 -19.65 -6.63 -11.92
C ARG A 119 -20.53 -5.51 -11.36
N LYS A 120 -20.64 -5.44 -10.03
CA LYS A 120 -21.10 -4.21 -9.37
C LYS A 120 -19.97 -3.18 -9.47
N PRO A 121 -20.27 -1.90 -9.76
CA PRO A 121 -19.26 -0.85 -9.63
C PRO A 121 -18.71 -0.86 -8.19
N PRO A 122 -17.43 -0.47 -7.98
CA PRO A 122 -16.83 -0.43 -6.66
C PRO A 122 -17.72 0.38 -5.69
N SER A 123 -17.91 -0.11 -4.46
CA SER A 123 -18.71 0.59 -3.45
C SER A 123 -18.05 1.88 -2.96
N TRP A 124 -16.76 2.04 -3.26
CA TRP A 124 -15.97 3.20 -2.91
C TRP A 124 -16.17 4.32 -3.93
N ASN A 125 -17.12 5.21 -3.61
CA ASN A 125 -17.07 6.59 -4.06
C ASN A 125 -16.43 7.39 -2.93
N PRO A 126 -15.27 8.03 -3.13
CA PRO A 126 -14.71 8.87 -2.09
C PRO A 126 -15.71 9.99 -1.75
N PRO A 127 -15.76 10.49 -0.50
CA PRO A 127 -16.77 11.43 0.00
C PRO A 127 -16.76 12.80 -0.69
N ILE A 128 -15.85 12.98 -1.64
CA ILE A 128 -15.34 14.23 -2.16
C ILE A 128 -15.47 14.27 -3.70
N ILE A 129 -15.60 13.09 -4.33
CA ILE A 129 -15.78 12.93 -5.79
C ILE A 129 -17.27 12.68 -6.10
N GLY A 130 -18.18 13.18 -5.26
CA GLY A 130 -19.61 13.19 -5.58
C GLY A 130 -19.94 14.08 -6.79
N SER A 131 -19.08 15.05 -7.12
CA SER A 131 -19.26 16.00 -8.23
C SER A 131 -18.41 15.67 -9.48
N LEU A 132 -17.31 14.93 -9.33
CA LEU A 132 -16.47 14.53 -10.46
C LEU A 132 -16.98 13.27 -11.18
N SER A 133 -17.86 12.48 -10.56
CA SER A 133 -18.44 11.28 -11.18
C SER A 133 -19.21 11.57 -12.47
N ASP A 134 -19.75 12.79 -12.64
CA ASP A 134 -20.50 13.17 -13.85
C ASP A 134 -19.59 13.64 -15.00
N HIS A 135 -18.29 13.80 -14.76
CA HIS A 135 -17.34 14.34 -15.73
C HIS A 135 -16.01 13.59 -15.84
N VAL A 136 -15.86 12.40 -15.24
CA VAL A 136 -14.77 11.50 -15.65
C VAL A 136 -15.20 10.86 -16.97
N PRO A 137 -14.62 11.26 -18.12
CA PRO A 137 -14.91 10.59 -19.38
C PRO A 137 -14.55 9.11 -19.19
N SER A 138 -15.38 8.22 -19.72
CA SER A 138 -15.05 6.80 -19.71
C SER A 138 -13.62 6.61 -20.23
N PRO A 139 -12.74 5.82 -19.58
CA PRO A 139 -11.39 5.55 -20.08
C PRO A 139 -11.38 4.89 -21.48
N PHE A 140 -12.56 4.57 -22.01
CA PHE A 140 -12.81 4.02 -23.33
C PHE A 140 -13.28 5.04 -24.38
N SER A 141 -13.54 6.32 -24.04
CA SER A 141 -14.18 7.29 -24.95
C SER A 141 -13.30 8.43 -25.46
N GLU A 142 -11.97 8.40 -25.30
CA GLU A 142 -11.08 9.50 -25.70
C GLU A 142 -9.95 9.11 -26.69
N PRO A 143 -9.46 10.07 -27.51
CA PRO A 143 -8.55 9.80 -28.62
C PRO A 143 -7.20 9.24 -28.15
N GLY A 144 -6.72 8.22 -28.87
CA GLY A 144 -5.51 7.44 -28.57
C GLY A 144 -4.19 8.19 -28.85
N VAL A 145 -3.07 7.45 -28.75
CA VAL A 145 -1.69 7.97 -28.87
C VAL A 145 -1.43 8.75 -30.15
N SER A 146 -2.16 8.46 -31.23
CA SER A 146 -2.12 9.24 -32.47
C SER A 146 -2.48 10.72 -32.32
N TYR A 147 -3.12 11.12 -31.21
CA TYR A 147 -3.36 12.53 -30.88
C TYR A 147 -2.11 13.24 -30.34
N PHE A 148 -1.24 12.53 -29.61
CA PHE A 148 -0.03 13.11 -29.00
C PHE A 148 1.22 12.90 -29.84
N ASP A 149 1.28 11.78 -30.56
CA ASP A 149 2.42 11.41 -31.39
C ASP A 149 1.89 10.66 -32.64
N PRO A 150 1.35 11.40 -33.63
CA PRO A 150 0.82 10.80 -34.85
C PRO A 150 1.90 10.06 -35.67
N PHE A 151 3.18 10.32 -35.38
CA PHE A 151 4.33 9.76 -36.09
C PHE A 151 5.04 8.64 -35.31
N TRP A 152 4.58 8.29 -34.11
CA TRP A 152 5.21 7.26 -33.27
C TRP A 152 6.70 7.50 -32.99
N SER A 153 7.06 8.76 -32.81
CA SER A 153 8.40 9.28 -32.51
C SER A 153 8.84 9.19 -31.05
N LEU A 154 7.94 8.81 -30.13
CA LEU A 154 8.24 8.60 -28.72
C LEU A 154 9.30 7.46 -28.51
N PRO A 155 9.90 7.29 -27.31
CA PRO A 155 11.05 6.38 -27.12
C PRO A 155 10.72 4.86 -27.06
N GLY A 156 11.42 4.02 -27.84
CA GLY A 156 11.49 2.55 -27.69
C GLY A 156 10.35 1.70 -28.28
N PHE A 157 9.90 2.01 -29.51
CA PHE A 157 8.53 1.72 -29.96
C PHE A 157 8.23 0.38 -30.67
N ASP A 158 9.18 -0.42 -31.13
CA ASP A 158 8.80 -1.42 -32.15
C ASP A 158 8.01 -2.64 -31.64
N ASP A 159 8.27 -3.13 -30.41
CA ASP A 159 7.69 -4.40 -29.91
C ASP A 159 6.54 -4.24 -28.89
N ILE A 160 6.20 -3.01 -28.46
CA ILE A 160 5.30 -2.76 -27.30
C ILE A 160 4.18 -1.75 -27.55
N LYS A 161 3.96 -1.29 -28.79
CA LYS A 161 2.96 -0.24 -29.15
C LYS A 161 1.58 -0.45 -28.53
N PRO A 162 0.97 -1.67 -28.57
CA PRO A 162 -0.37 -1.87 -28.03
C PRO A 162 -0.46 -1.70 -26.51
N VAL A 163 0.64 -1.94 -25.78
CA VAL A 163 0.69 -1.76 -24.32
C VAL A 163 0.76 -0.28 -23.99
N VAL A 164 1.66 0.45 -24.65
CA VAL A 164 1.83 1.90 -24.51
C VAL A 164 0.53 2.63 -24.81
N ASP A 165 -0.15 2.26 -25.89
CA ASP A 165 -1.42 2.89 -26.28
C ASP A 165 -2.49 2.81 -25.22
N ARG A 166 -2.66 1.62 -24.63
CA ARG A 166 -3.65 1.39 -23.59
C ARG A 166 -3.29 2.14 -22.30
N LEU A 167 -2.01 2.14 -21.93
CA LEU A 167 -1.56 2.81 -20.72
C LEU A 167 -1.60 4.33 -20.86
N MET A 168 -1.26 4.88 -22.02
CA MET A 168 -1.34 6.31 -22.31
C MET A 168 -2.78 6.84 -22.22
N LYS A 169 -3.76 6.08 -22.72
CA LYS A 169 -5.18 6.38 -22.51
C LYS A 169 -5.55 6.40 -21.04
N HIS A 170 -5.02 5.46 -20.26
CA HIS A 170 -5.23 5.40 -18.81
C HIS A 170 -4.52 6.54 -18.07
N CYS A 171 -3.30 6.94 -18.46
CA CYS A 171 -2.52 8.04 -17.87
C CYS A 171 -3.25 9.38 -17.92
N LYS A 172 -3.97 9.68 -19.02
CA LYS A 172 -4.80 10.88 -19.12
C LYS A 172 -5.87 10.95 -18.02
N VAL A 173 -6.34 9.79 -17.56
CA VAL A 173 -7.45 9.63 -16.61
C VAL A 173 -6.97 9.39 -15.17
N ALA A 174 -5.84 8.69 -14.99
CA ALA A 174 -5.37 8.09 -13.72
C ALA A 174 -4.52 9.03 -12.84
N LEU A 175 -4.91 10.28 -12.83
CA LEU A 175 -4.11 11.38 -12.38
C LEU A 175 -3.68 11.33 -10.90
N VAL A 176 -2.40 11.13 -10.63
CA VAL A 176 -1.54 11.76 -9.60
C VAL A 176 -0.23 10.93 -9.55
N MET A 177 0.90 11.56 -9.19
CA MET A 177 2.22 10.91 -8.98
C MET A 177 2.18 9.63 -8.15
N LEU A 178 1.13 9.47 -7.34
CA LEU A 178 0.62 8.28 -6.66
C LEU A 178 -0.90 8.28 -6.91
N PRO A 179 -1.65 7.19 -6.81
CA PRO A 179 -3.12 7.15 -6.90
C PRO A 179 -3.88 8.02 -5.87
N MET A 180 -3.27 9.03 -5.29
CA MET A 180 -3.83 9.82 -4.22
C MET A 180 -4.53 11.04 -4.79
N THR A 181 -5.80 11.23 -4.46
CA THR A 181 -6.48 12.47 -4.84
C THR A 181 -6.30 13.51 -3.74
N PHE A 182 -6.20 14.78 -4.12
CA PHE A 182 -6.22 15.92 -3.21
C PHE A 182 -7.59 16.60 -3.31
N PRO A 183 -8.53 16.27 -2.41
CA PRO A 183 -9.87 16.86 -2.34
C PRO A 183 -9.96 18.35 -2.55
N VAL A 184 -9.03 19.08 -1.92
CA VAL A 184 -9.00 20.55 -1.96
C VAL A 184 -8.77 21.10 -3.37
N GLU A 185 -8.20 20.30 -4.27
CA GLU A 185 -7.91 20.70 -5.65
C GLU A 185 -9.08 20.49 -6.62
N ALA A 186 -10.16 19.82 -6.19
CA ALA A 186 -11.32 19.54 -7.04
C ALA A 186 -11.99 20.83 -7.58
N ARG A 187 -11.78 21.97 -6.93
CA ARG A 187 -12.32 23.29 -7.34
C ARG A 187 -11.43 24.05 -8.32
N HIS A 188 -10.19 23.60 -8.53
CA HIS A 188 -9.26 24.20 -9.47
C HIS A 188 -8.96 23.24 -10.63
N PRO A 189 -9.98 22.73 -11.37
CA PRO A 189 -9.77 21.71 -12.38
C PRO A 189 -8.81 22.21 -13.46
N LYS A 190 -8.87 23.49 -13.86
CA LYS A 190 -7.95 24.05 -14.86
C LYS A 190 -6.49 24.00 -14.41
N GLU A 191 -6.19 24.41 -13.18
CA GLU A 191 -4.84 24.37 -12.63
C GLU A 191 -4.33 22.92 -12.49
N ALA A 192 -5.22 22.02 -12.04
CA ALA A 192 -4.92 20.60 -12.01
C ALA A 192 -4.58 20.09 -13.42
N HIS A 193 -5.42 20.34 -14.43
CA HIS A 193 -5.21 19.94 -15.83
C HIS A 193 -3.93 20.53 -16.45
N THR A 194 -3.59 21.78 -16.14
CA THR A 194 -2.33 22.37 -16.61
C THR A 194 -1.12 21.68 -15.99
N ARG A 195 -1.16 21.43 -14.67
CA ARG A 195 -0.08 20.72 -13.96
C ARG A 195 0.09 19.30 -14.49
N ILE A 196 -1.01 18.61 -14.83
CA ILE A 196 -1.01 17.31 -15.51
C ILE A 196 -0.31 17.38 -16.85
N GLY A 197 -0.76 18.31 -17.71
CA GLY A 197 -0.25 18.42 -19.07
C GLY A 197 1.26 18.62 -19.05
N LEU A 198 1.73 19.49 -18.16
CA LEU A 198 3.16 19.73 -17.94
C LEU A 198 3.90 18.49 -17.43
N PHE A 199 3.28 17.74 -16.52
CA PHE A 199 3.88 16.54 -15.95
C PHE A 199 4.00 15.40 -16.97
N VAL A 200 2.97 15.16 -17.76
CA VAL A 200 2.98 14.17 -18.84
C VAL A 200 3.94 14.58 -19.94
N ALA A 201 3.95 15.86 -20.34
CA ALA A 201 4.89 16.37 -21.34
C ALA A 201 6.35 16.21 -20.90
N ASN A 202 6.67 16.48 -19.63
CA ASN A 202 8.01 16.27 -19.08
C ASN A 202 8.38 14.78 -19.05
N ALA A 203 7.48 13.91 -18.61
CA ALA A 203 7.74 12.47 -18.59
C ALA A 203 7.96 11.91 -20.01
N MET A 204 7.31 12.48 -21.03
CA MET A 204 7.50 12.09 -22.43
C MET A 204 8.83 12.55 -23.03
N ALA A 205 9.53 13.50 -22.42
CA ALA A 205 10.76 14.06 -22.99
C ALA A 205 11.94 13.08 -22.92
N GLU A 206 11.95 12.16 -21.96
CA GLU A 206 13.07 11.26 -21.69
C GLU A 206 12.59 9.80 -21.53
N PRO A 207 13.33 8.80 -22.04
CA PRO A 207 12.88 7.40 -22.02
C PRO A 207 12.64 6.83 -20.61
N GLY A 208 13.51 7.16 -19.64
CA GLY A 208 13.41 6.68 -18.26
C GLY A 208 12.11 7.11 -17.58
N PRO A 209 11.86 8.44 -17.43
CA PRO A 209 10.61 8.98 -16.89
C PRO A 209 9.37 8.50 -17.66
N PHE A 210 9.46 8.35 -18.98
CA PHE A 210 8.35 7.87 -19.80
C PHE A 210 7.92 6.47 -19.39
N PHE A 211 8.84 5.49 -19.39
CA PHE A 211 8.52 4.12 -19.05
C PHE A 211 8.12 3.95 -17.58
N SER A 212 8.74 4.69 -16.65
CA SER A 212 8.38 4.59 -15.24
C SER A 212 7.02 5.23 -14.94
N ASN A 213 6.62 6.30 -15.64
CA ASN A 213 5.27 6.85 -15.56
C ASN A 213 4.22 5.86 -16.09
N LEU A 214 4.50 5.17 -17.20
CA LEU A 214 3.63 4.09 -17.70
C LEU A 214 3.55 2.91 -16.72
N CYS A 215 4.65 2.60 -16.03
CA CYS A 215 4.67 1.61 -14.95
C CYS A 215 3.73 2.00 -13.81
N LEU A 216 3.76 3.26 -13.36
CA LEU A 216 2.82 3.80 -12.37
C LEU A 216 1.36 3.70 -12.86
N ALA A 217 1.10 4.01 -14.13
CA ALA A 217 -0.23 3.89 -14.71
C ALA A 217 -0.75 2.45 -14.71
N ALA A 218 0.12 1.48 -15.03
CA ALA A 218 -0.19 0.07 -14.91
C ALA A 218 -0.45 -0.34 -13.45
N ALA A 219 0.32 0.18 -12.49
CA ALA A 219 0.10 -0.04 -11.06
C ALA A 219 -1.27 0.51 -10.62
N HIS A 220 -1.64 1.71 -11.06
CA HIS A 220 -2.95 2.31 -10.81
C HIS A 220 -4.08 1.45 -11.38
N LYS A 221 -3.94 1.02 -12.64
CA LYS A 221 -4.90 0.12 -13.29
C LYS A 221 -5.05 -1.21 -12.52
N ALA A 222 -3.97 -1.75 -11.98
CA ALA A 222 -3.99 -2.99 -11.20
C ALA A 222 -4.81 -2.84 -9.92
N ILE A 223 -4.74 -1.70 -9.21
CA ILE A 223 -5.50 -1.51 -7.97
C ILE A 223 -6.99 -1.19 -8.20
N LEU A 224 -7.36 -0.71 -9.39
CA LEU A 224 -8.76 -0.55 -9.79
C LEU A 224 -9.43 -1.89 -10.12
N ARG A 225 -8.66 -2.91 -10.47
CA ARG A 225 -9.17 -4.27 -10.57
C ARG A 225 -9.42 -4.75 -9.15
N THR A 226 -10.69 -5.01 -8.84
CA THR A 226 -11.22 -5.32 -7.50
C THR A 226 -10.80 -6.72 -7.01
N GLU A 227 -9.53 -7.08 -7.16
CA GLU A 227 -9.00 -8.29 -6.58
C GLU A 227 -8.79 -8.06 -5.09
N ILE A 228 -9.56 -8.80 -4.30
CA ILE A 228 -9.41 -8.84 -2.86
C ILE A 228 -8.12 -9.61 -2.58
N VAL A 229 -7.13 -8.96 -1.95
CA VAL A 229 -5.82 -9.55 -1.67
C VAL A 229 -5.44 -9.33 -0.21
N ASP A 230 -4.94 -10.39 0.42
CA ASP A 230 -4.39 -10.36 1.78
C ASP A 230 -3.14 -9.48 1.86
N TYR A 231 -3.14 -8.55 2.82
CA TYR A 231 -2.01 -7.65 3.06
C TYR A 231 -0.73 -8.40 3.43
N SER A 232 -0.83 -9.51 4.18
CA SER A 232 0.34 -10.28 4.65
C SER A 232 1.21 -10.82 3.51
N GLN A 233 0.64 -10.92 2.31
CA GLN A 233 1.29 -11.42 1.11
C GLN A 233 1.71 -10.30 0.14
N MET A 234 1.45 -9.03 0.46
CA MET A 234 1.64 -7.90 -0.45
C MET A 234 3.07 -7.79 -1.00
N ASP A 235 4.09 -7.88 -0.15
CA ASP A 235 5.48 -7.65 -0.57
C ASP A 235 6.04 -8.75 -1.48
N ASN A 236 5.48 -9.97 -1.42
CA ASN A 236 5.97 -11.12 -2.18
C ASN A 236 5.03 -11.55 -3.32
N ARG A 237 3.92 -10.84 -3.53
CA ARG A 237 2.95 -11.23 -4.55
C ARG A 237 3.40 -10.86 -5.95
N VAL A 238 3.05 -11.73 -6.88
CA VAL A 238 3.04 -11.37 -8.30
C VAL A 238 1.72 -10.65 -8.58
N VAL A 239 1.81 -9.39 -8.99
CA VAL A 239 0.64 -8.61 -9.40
C VAL A 239 0.24 -9.06 -10.80
N PRO A 240 -1.01 -9.50 -11.06
CA PRO A 240 -1.43 -10.00 -12.37
C PRO A 240 -1.68 -8.87 -13.38
N GLU A 241 -0.70 -7.98 -13.55
CA GLU A 241 -0.68 -6.91 -14.55
C GLU A 241 0.62 -7.02 -15.34
N ALA A 242 0.60 -7.71 -16.48
CA ALA A 242 1.81 -7.89 -17.30
C ALA A 242 2.40 -6.55 -17.77
N ASP A 243 1.54 -5.60 -18.11
CA ASP A 243 1.91 -4.25 -18.56
C ASP A 243 2.83 -3.56 -17.51
N LEU A 244 2.61 -3.79 -16.22
CA LEU A 244 3.44 -3.27 -15.12
C LEU A 244 4.90 -3.74 -15.24
N TYR A 245 5.11 -5.05 -15.38
CA TYR A 245 6.45 -5.62 -15.41
C TYR A 245 7.21 -5.26 -16.68
N VAL A 246 6.53 -5.15 -17.82
CA VAL A 246 7.15 -4.72 -19.08
C VAL A 246 7.67 -3.29 -18.96
N MET A 247 6.82 -2.35 -18.49
CA MET A 247 7.20 -0.94 -18.32
C MET A 247 8.29 -0.77 -17.26
N LYS A 248 8.18 -1.49 -16.13
CA LYS A 248 9.21 -1.49 -15.08
C LYS A 248 10.57 -1.97 -15.61
N ALA A 249 10.60 -3.05 -16.38
CA ALA A 249 11.84 -3.58 -16.95
C ALA A 249 12.47 -2.60 -17.95
N GLN A 250 11.67 -1.82 -18.68
CA GLN A 250 12.18 -0.75 -19.56
C GLN A 250 12.74 0.42 -18.77
N ALA A 251 12.00 0.92 -17.78
CA ALA A 251 12.47 2.00 -16.91
C ALA A 251 13.79 1.65 -16.21
N LEU A 252 13.92 0.43 -15.68
CA LEU A 252 15.15 -0.05 -15.06
C LEU A 252 16.32 -0.15 -16.05
N ARG A 253 16.06 -0.55 -17.30
CA ARG A 253 17.11 -0.57 -18.34
C ARG A 253 17.62 0.83 -18.64
N GLU A 254 16.73 1.82 -18.78
CA GLU A 254 17.11 3.20 -19.03
C GLU A 254 17.83 3.83 -17.83
N MET A 255 17.35 3.57 -16.61
CA MET A 255 18.03 4.02 -15.40
C MET A 255 19.43 3.40 -15.28
N ASN A 256 19.57 2.09 -15.52
CA ASN A 256 20.87 1.42 -15.49
C ASN A 256 21.83 2.03 -16.50
N LYS A 257 21.40 2.39 -17.72
CA LYS A 257 22.25 3.10 -18.68
C LYS A 257 22.71 4.45 -18.12
N LYS A 258 21.81 5.26 -17.56
CA LYS A 258 22.14 6.56 -16.94
C LYS A 258 23.16 6.43 -15.80
N LEU A 259 23.08 5.36 -15.00
CA LEU A 259 24.01 5.12 -13.90
C LEU A 259 25.47 4.86 -14.35
N HIS A 260 25.71 4.51 -15.61
CA HIS A 260 27.08 4.34 -16.13
C HIS A 260 27.77 5.67 -16.42
N ASN A 261 27.02 6.78 -16.50
CA ASN A 261 27.59 8.12 -16.68
C ASN A 261 27.35 8.96 -15.40
N PRO A 262 28.40 9.32 -14.66
CA PRO A 262 28.31 10.12 -13.44
C PRO A 262 27.54 11.45 -13.60
N GLU A 263 27.61 12.08 -14.78
CA GLU A 263 26.93 13.35 -15.05
C GLU A 263 25.40 13.19 -15.12
N THR A 264 24.92 12.05 -15.62
CA THR A 264 23.48 11.78 -15.78
C THR A 264 22.91 10.91 -14.67
N ALA A 265 23.75 10.24 -13.88
CA ALA A 265 23.36 9.28 -12.84
C ALA A 265 22.46 9.89 -11.77
N ALA A 266 22.57 11.20 -11.53
CA ALA A 266 21.74 11.95 -10.60
C ALA A 266 21.14 13.19 -11.26
N ASP A 267 20.86 13.19 -12.57
CA ASP A 267 20.13 14.28 -13.24
C ASP A 267 18.62 14.29 -12.86
N SER A 268 17.88 15.33 -13.27
CA SER A 268 16.46 15.43 -12.92
C SER A 268 15.62 14.28 -13.48
N ALA A 269 15.93 13.78 -14.68
CA ALA A 269 15.23 12.66 -15.30
C ALA A 269 15.51 11.34 -14.58
N ALA A 270 16.71 11.13 -14.05
CA ALA A 270 17.07 10.00 -13.22
C ALA A 270 16.22 9.99 -11.93
N PHE A 271 16.11 11.15 -11.26
CA PHE A 271 15.24 11.27 -10.08
C PHE A 271 13.78 10.99 -10.40
N GLU A 272 13.23 11.61 -11.46
CA GLU A 272 11.84 11.35 -11.89
C GLU A 272 11.61 9.86 -12.18
N THR A 273 12.56 9.20 -12.87
CA THR A 273 12.49 7.76 -13.16
C THR A 273 12.32 6.94 -11.88
N VAL A 274 13.16 7.18 -10.88
CA VAL A 274 13.15 6.42 -9.62
C VAL A 274 11.94 6.78 -8.76
N ILE A 275 11.55 8.06 -8.68
CA ILE A 275 10.33 8.51 -7.98
C ILE A 275 9.08 7.81 -8.52
N PHE A 276 8.97 7.67 -9.84
CA PHE A 276 7.86 6.93 -10.46
C PHE A 276 7.89 5.43 -10.16
N LEU A 277 9.08 4.80 -10.16
CA LEU A 277 9.23 3.40 -9.78
C LEU A 277 8.83 3.15 -8.32
N ILE A 278 9.26 4.02 -7.41
CA ILE A 278 8.84 4.01 -6.00
C ILE A 278 7.32 4.16 -5.92
N SER A 279 6.76 5.13 -6.64
CA SER A 279 5.34 5.42 -6.60
C SER A 279 4.51 4.25 -7.13
N ALA A 280 4.97 3.58 -8.19
CA ALA A 280 4.36 2.35 -8.69
C ALA A 280 4.40 1.26 -7.62
N ALA A 281 5.55 1.02 -6.98
CA ALA A 281 5.70 0.02 -5.93
C ALA A 281 4.81 0.30 -4.71
N VAL A 282 4.79 1.54 -4.20
CA VAL A 282 3.91 2.00 -3.11
C VAL A 282 2.43 1.83 -3.48
N THR A 283 2.06 2.11 -4.73
CA THR A 283 0.69 1.97 -5.25
C THR A 283 0.16 0.55 -5.12
N ILE A 284 0.97 -0.46 -5.42
CA ILE A 284 0.58 -1.86 -5.31
C ILE A 284 1.00 -2.51 -3.99
N GLY A 285 1.68 -1.78 -3.10
CA GLY A 285 2.07 -2.27 -1.77
C GLY A 285 3.32 -3.13 -1.75
N LEU A 286 4.23 -2.97 -2.72
CA LEU A 286 5.58 -3.56 -2.70
C LEU A 286 6.52 -2.62 -1.93
N PHE A 287 6.36 -2.52 -0.61
CA PHE A 287 7.05 -1.52 0.19
C PHE A 287 8.54 -1.82 0.38
N ASN A 288 8.93 -3.10 0.42
CA ASN A 288 10.35 -3.47 0.43
C ASN A 288 11.04 -3.03 -0.87
N GLU A 289 10.36 -3.18 -2.01
CA GLU A 289 10.89 -2.69 -3.29
C GLU A 289 10.98 -1.16 -3.31
N ALA A 290 9.93 -0.48 -2.86
CA ALA A 290 9.93 0.97 -2.75
C ALA A 290 11.07 1.48 -1.87
N GLN A 291 11.35 0.79 -0.77
CA GLN A 291 12.47 1.11 0.13
C GLN A 291 13.82 0.93 -0.56
N MET A 292 14.05 -0.17 -1.30
CA MET A 292 15.28 -0.38 -2.05
C MET A 292 15.53 0.74 -3.08
N HIS A 293 14.49 1.14 -3.82
CA HIS A 293 14.61 2.26 -4.76
C HIS A 293 14.91 3.57 -4.02
N PHE A 294 14.29 3.79 -2.86
CA PHE A 294 14.50 5.00 -2.06
C PHE A 294 15.92 5.09 -1.47
N GLU A 295 16.54 3.97 -1.12
CA GLU A 295 17.96 3.94 -0.74
C GLU A 295 18.88 4.39 -1.88
N GLY A 296 18.50 4.09 -3.14
CA GLY A 296 19.14 4.64 -4.33
C GLY A 296 18.98 6.16 -4.43
N VAL A 297 17.75 6.66 -4.25
CA VAL A 297 17.45 8.11 -4.22
C VAL A 297 18.29 8.81 -3.15
N LYS A 298 18.47 8.21 -1.98
CA LYS A 298 19.28 8.79 -0.91
C LYS A 298 20.72 9.05 -1.35
N LYS A 299 21.35 8.08 -2.03
CA LYS A 299 22.70 8.24 -2.59
C LYS A 299 22.74 9.33 -3.65
N MET A 300 21.70 9.44 -4.49
CA MET A 300 21.58 10.51 -5.50
C MET A 300 21.46 11.89 -4.83
N VAL A 301 20.68 12.02 -3.76
CA VAL A 301 20.56 13.27 -2.99
C VAL A 301 21.89 13.64 -2.34
N GLU A 302 22.59 12.68 -1.73
CA GLU A 302 23.92 12.89 -1.14
C GLU A 302 24.94 13.37 -2.19
N SER A 303 24.89 12.82 -3.42
CA SER A 303 25.76 13.26 -4.52
C SER A 303 25.53 14.71 -4.97
N ARG A 304 24.35 15.28 -4.67
CA ARG A 304 24.00 16.69 -4.92
C ARG A 304 24.22 17.61 -3.71
N GLY A 305 24.96 17.15 -2.70
CA GLY A 305 25.27 17.94 -1.51
C GLY A 305 24.24 17.86 -0.39
N GLY A 306 23.27 16.94 -0.49
CA GLY A 306 22.27 16.70 0.56
C GLY A 306 20.87 17.26 0.26
N ILE A 307 19.91 16.96 1.13
CA ILE A 307 18.49 17.28 0.91
C ILE A 307 18.18 18.79 1.06
N GLY A 308 18.93 19.50 1.92
CA GLY A 308 18.81 20.95 2.13
C GLY A 308 19.88 21.74 1.37
N SER A 309 20.45 21.18 0.29
CA SER A 309 21.36 21.95 -0.55
C SER A 309 20.57 22.87 -1.50
N PRO A 310 21.06 24.07 -1.81
CA PRO A 310 20.37 24.98 -2.74
C PRO A 310 20.13 24.37 -4.14
N SER A 311 20.99 23.43 -4.55
CA SER A 311 20.87 22.68 -5.82
C SER A 311 19.69 21.70 -5.84
N PHE A 312 19.12 21.39 -4.68
CA PHE A 312 18.00 20.47 -4.52
C PHE A 312 16.71 21.18 -4.07
N GLU A 313 16.82 22.21 -3.23
CA GLU A 313 15.68 23.01 -2.71
C GLU A 313 14.81 23.64 -3.81
N ALA A 314 15.41 24.12 -4.90
CA ALA A 314 14.68 24.76 -6.00
C ALA A 314 14.05 23.78 -7.01
N THR A 315 14.10 22.47 -6.76
CA THR A 315 13.69 21.46 -7.75
C THR A 315 12.34 20.83 -7.42
N ARG A 316 11.52 20.58 -8.45
CA ARG A 316 10.27 19.77 -8.31
C ARG A 316 10.55 18.37 -7.74
N THR A 317 11.78 17.90 -7.90
CA THR A 317 12.29 16.64 -7.38
C THR A 317 12.16 16.54 -5.86
N LEU A 318 12.40 17.62 -5.11
CA LEU A 318 12.35 17.61 -3.65
C LEU A 318 10.97 17.15 -3.14
N GLY A 319 9.89 17.73 -3.66
CA GLY A 319 8.53 17.36 -3.28
C GLY A 319 8.21 15.89 -3.57
N GLY A 320 8.68 15.36 -4.71
CA GLY A 320 8.53 13.95 -5.06
C GLY A 320 9.31 13.00 -4.14
N VAL A 321 10.54 13.36 -3.78
CA VAL A 321 11.37 12.60 -2.84
C VAL A 321 10.74 12.55 -1.46
N LEU A 322 10.34 13.70 -0.91
CA LEU A 322 9.75 13.74 0.43
C LEU A 322 8.41 12.99 0.46
N LEU A 323 7.56 13.17 -0.55
CA LEU A 323 6.31 12.42 -0.66
C LEU A 323 6.54 10.90 -0.68
N CYS A 324 7.51 10.43 -1.48
CA CYS A 324 7.88 9.02 -1.52
C CYS A 324 8.34 8.50 -0.14
N ASP A 325 9.20 9.26 0.56
CA ASP A 325 9.68 8.88 1.88
C ASP A 325 8.53 8.67 2.87
N VAL A 326 7.65 9.67 2.98
CA VAL A 326 6.50 9.63 3.90
C VAL A 326 5.56 8.49 3.55
N LYS A 327 5.29 8.22 2.27
CA LYS A 327 4.35 7.15 1.89
C LYS A 327 4.93 5.75 2.07
N ILE A 328 6.23 5.57 1.86
CA ILE A 328 6.92 4.33 2.27
C ILE A 328 6.85 4.19 3.79
N ALA A 329 7.10 5.28 4.53
CA ALA A 329 7.06 5.28 5.99
C ALA A 329 5.65 5.00 6.54
N CYS A 330 4.57 5.48 5.90
CA CYS A 330 3.19 5.08 6.19
C CYS A 330 2.97 3.58 5.98
N GLY A 331 3.41 3.05 4.84
CA GLY A 331 3.27 1.63 4.51
C GLY A 331 3.95 0.70 5.51
N LEU A 332 5.18 1.05 5.90
CA LEU A 332 6.00 0.27 6.82
C LEU A 332 5.81 0.65 8.30
N LEU A 333 5.00 1.67 8.60
CA LEU A 333 4.82 2.26 9.92
C LEU A 333 6.16 2.55 10.64
N ARG A 334 7.05 3.26 9.95
CA ARG A 334 8.40 3.61 10.45
C ARG A 334 8.64 5.12 10.45
N ARG A 335 9.76 5.54 11.03
CA ARG A 335 10.28 6.90 10.89
C ARG A 335 10.59 7.21 9.42
N PRO A 336 10.19 8.38 8.87
CA PRO A 336 10.72 8.88 7.60
C PRO A 336 12.25 9.01 7.64
N TYR A 337 12.93 8.88 6.49
CA TYR A 337 14.38 9.02 6.39
C TYR A 337 14.84 10.47 6.56
N TYR A 338 14.15 11.40 5.91
CA TYR A 338 14.49 12.81 5.93
C TYR A 338 13.66 13.57 6.98
N PRO A 339 14.26 14.59 7.63
CA PRO A 339 13.48 15.54 8.41
C PRO A 339 12.65 16.43 7.47
N ILE A 340 11.70 17.18 8.04
CA ILE A 340 11.05 18.29 7.35
C ILE A 340 12.15 19.31 6.96
N THR A 341 12.20 19.70 5.69
CA THR A 341 13.27 20.55 5.15
C THR A 341 12.87 22.01 4.98
N TRP A 342 11.65 22.38 5.33
CA TRP A 342 11.14 23.74 5.25
C TRP A 342 10.77 24.26 6.64
N ASP A 343 10.70 25.59 6.74
CA ASP A 343 10.25 26.26 7.95
C ASP A 343 8.74 26.06 8.15
N ILE A 344 8.36 25.46 9.27
CA ILE A 344 6.97 25.22 9.64
C ILE A 344 6.30 26.57 9.89
N GLN A 345 5.39 26.96 9.00
CA GLN A 345 4.66 28.21 9.10
C GLN A 345 3.42 28.05 9.99
N PRO A 346 3.15 28.98 10.93
CA PRO A 346 1.87 29.02 11.63
C PRO A 346 0.74 29.45 10.68
N MET A 347 -0.50 29.12 11.02
CA MET A 347 -1.65 29.63 10.29
C MET A 347 -1.76 31.16 10.47
N SER A 348 -1.96 31.89 9.37
CA SER A 348 -2.12 33.35 9.45
C SER A 348 -3.41 33.72 10.21
N PRO A 349 -3.41 34.82 11.00
CA PRO A 349 -4.62 35.25 11.73
C PRO A 349 -5.80 35.56 10.81
N ALA A 350 -5.52 36.05 9.59
CA ALA A 350 -6.52 36.32 8.57
C ALA A 350 -7.19 35.03 8.08
N LEU A 351 -6.40 33.99 7.78
CA LEU A 351 -6.93 32.68 7.40
C LEU A 351 -7.70 32.03 8.54
N ALA A 352 -7.14 32.05 9.76
CA ALA A 352 -7.78 31.50 10.95
C ALA A 352 -9.17 32.12 11.20
N SER A 353 -9.30 33.44 11.01
CA SER A 353 -10.58 34.15 11.15
C SER A 353 -11.56 33.78 10.04
N ARG A 354 -11.09 33.59 8.81
CA ARG A 354 -11.93 33.21 7.65
C ARG A 354 -12.51 31.81 7.77
N ILE A 355 -11.74 30.85 8.28
CA ILE A 355 -12.18 29.45 8.41
C ILE A 355 -12.92 29.15 9.71
N ALA A 356 -13.00 30.13 10.62
CA ALA A 356 -13.62 29.94 11.92
C ALA A 356 -15.11 29.56 11.75
N PRO A 357 -15.55 28.43 12.32
CA PRO A 357 -16.94 28.03 12.19
C PRO A 357 -17.86 28.98 12.95
N ALA A 358 -19.09 29.19 12.44
CA ALA A 358 -20.10 29.98 13.14
C ALA A 358 -20.36 29.44 14.56
N LYS A 359 -20.73 30.31 15.52
CA LYS A 359 -20.88 29.95 16.95
C LYS A 359 -21.78 28.72 17.21
N LYS A 360 -22.85 28.54 16.42
CA LYS A 360 -23.78 27.41 16.54
C LYS A 360 -23.40 26.19 15.70
N SER A 361 -22.32 26.27 14.94
CA SER A 361 -21.89 25.19 14.06
C SER A 361 -21.46 23.96 14.87
N PRO A 362 -21.87 22.75 14.47
CA PRO A 362 -21.38 21.52 15.09
C PRO A 362 -19.86 21.32 14.94
N LEU A 363 -19.22 22.02 13.99
CA LEU A 363 -17.77 21.98 13.78
C LEU A 363 -16.98 22.49 14.99
N ASN A 364 -17.61 23.29 15.87
CA ASN A 364 -16.98 23.71 17.13
C ASN A 364 -16.64 22.54 18.05
N ARG A 365 -17.34 21.40 17.92
CA ARG A 365 -17.10 20.20 18.74
C ARG A 365 -16.01 19.28 18.17
N VAL A 366 -15.61 19.47 16.92
CA VAL A 366 -14.64 18.57 16.26
C VAL A 366 -13.35 18.52 17.06
N THR A 367 -12.88 17.30 17.33
CA THR A 367 -11.74 16.94 18.22
C THR A 367 -11.88 17.23 19.72
N SER A 368 -12.96 17.82 20.22
CA SER A 368 -13.07 18.21 21.64
C SER A 368 -12.88 17.04 22.63
N ARG A 369 -13.39 15.85 22.31
CA ARG A 369 -13.20 14.64 23.13
C ARG A 369 -11.76 14.15 23.11
N LEU A 370 -11.08 14.28 21.96
CA LEU A 370 -9.66 13.93 21.85
C LEU A 370 -8.78 14.92 22.65
N GLN A 371 -9.07 16.22 22.55
CA GLN A 371 -8.35 17.26 23.28
C GLN A 371 -8.49 17.10 24.80
N ASN A 372 -9.68 16.72 25.27
CA ASN A 372 -9.96 16.52 26.70
C ASN A 372 -9.59 15.12 27.22
N SER A 373 -9.05 14.24 26.37
CA SER A 373 -8.76 12.86 26.79
C SER A 373 -7.59 12.80 27.77
N PRO A 374 -7.73 12.15 28.93
CA PRO A 374 -6.62 11.96 29.87
C PRO A 374 -5.62 10.90 29.41
N TYR A 375 -5.95 10.14 28.34
CA TYR A 375 -5.13 9.04 27.83
C TYR A 375 -4.18 9.47 26.71
N LEU A 376 -4.25 10.72 26.26
CA LEU A 376 -3.43 11.25 25.17
C LEU A 376 -2.44 12.28 25.74
N SER A 377 -1.19 12.19 25.30
CA SER A 377 -0.16 13.17 25.65
C SER A 377 -0.49 14.57 25.09
N ASP A 378 0.06 15.61 25.71
CA ASP A 378 -0.08 16.97 25.21
C ASP A 378 0.55 17.15 23.83
N THR A 379 1.62 16.39 23.52
CA THR A 379 2.23 16.39 22.20
C THR A 379 1.27 15.87 21.14
N LEU A 380 0.59 14.73 21.38
CA LEU A 380 -0.39 14.21 20.40
C LEU A 380 -1.60 15.13 20.30
N LYS A 381 -2.05 15.73 21.41
CA LYS A 381 -3.13 16.74 21.41
C LYS A 381 -2.78 17.96 20.55
N ALA A 382 -1.53 18.43 20.60
CA ALA A 382 -1.06 19.52 19.74
C ALA A 382 -1.12 19.14 18.25
N VAL A 383 -0.76 17.90 17.89
CA VAL A 383 -0.93 17.39 16.51
C VAL A 383 -2.41 17.34 16.12
N ILE A 384 -3.28 16.86 17.01
CA ILE A 384 -4.73 16.79 16.76
C ILE A 384 -5.33 18.19 16.59
N ALA A 385 -4.81 19.22 17.28
CA ALA A 385 -5.24 20.60 17.10
C ALA A 385 -4.90 21.11 15.68
N LYS A 386 -3.71 20.79 15.18
CA LYS A 386 -3.34 21.06 13.77
C LYS A 386 -4.20 20.26 12.78
N ILE A 387 -4.58 19.02 13.09
CA ILE A 387 -5.53 18.26 12.25
C ILE A 387 -6.90 18.93 12.23
N ARG A 388 -7.37 19.48 13.35
CA ARG A 388 -8.62 20.25 13.40
C ARG A 388 -8.56 21.46 12.47
N GLU A 389 -7.43 22.17 12.40
CA GLU A 389 -7.24 23.25 11.41
C GLU A 389 -7.44 22.74 9.98
N MET A 390 -6.89 21.58 9.64
CA MET A 390 -7.05 20.97 8.32
C MET A 390 -8.49 20.59 8.01
N VAL A 391 -9.23 20.06 8.99
CA VAL A 391 -10.66 19.76 8.87
C VAL A 391 -11.45 21.04 8.55
N LEU A 392 -11.13 22.14 9.23
CA LEU A 392 -11.80 23.43 9.03
C LEU A 392 -11.45 24.06 7.68
N LEU A 393 -10.19 23.98 7.26
CA LEU A 393 -9.74 24.40 5.92
C LEU A 393 -10.48 23.63 4.83
N GLU A 394 -10.56 22.30 4.96
CA GLU A 394 -11.25 21.47 3.97
C GLU A 394 -12.75 21.78 3.91
N ASN A 395 -13.40 21.95 5.07
CA ASN A 395 -14.80 22.37 5.13
C ASN A 395 -14.99 23.75 4.50
N PHE A 396 -14.17 24.74 4.87
CA PHE A 396 -14.24 26.09 4.31
C PHE A 396 -14.07 26.07 2.79
N ASN A 397 -13.08 25.34 2.29
CA ASN A 397 -12.82 25.20 0.86
C ASN A 397 -13.98 24.55 0.10
N ARG A 398 -14.89 23.84 0.76
CA ARG A 398 -16.09 23.27 0.13
C ARG A 398 -17.26 24.24 0.13
N GLU A 399 -17.52 24.85 1.28
CA GLU A 399 -18.73 25.63 1.51
C GLU A 399 -18.62 27.07 1.00
N ASP A 400 -17.40 27.64 0.97
CA ASP A 400 -17.19 29.02 0.53
C ASP A 400 -17.37 29.16 -0.99
N SER A 401 -17.85 30.30 -1.48
CA SER A 401 -18.04 30.50 -2.93
C SER A 401 -16.73 30.62 -3.71
N ILE A 402 -15.67 31.15 -3.07
CA ILE A 402 -14.35 31.41 -3.67
C ILE A 402 -13.39 30.27 -3.34
N GLY A 403 -13.43 29.75 -2.11
CA GLY A 403 -12.54 28.69 -1.63
C GLY A 403 -11.18 29.24 -1.15
N LEU A 404 -10.18 28.36 -1.15
CA LEU A 404 -8.80 28.70 -0.78
C LEU A 404 -8.06 29.36 -1.94
N THR A 405 -7.19 30.31 -1.63
CA THR A 405 -6.24 30.88 -2.61
C THR A 405 -5.13 29.87 -2.95
N SER A 406 -4.36 30.13 -4.02
CA SER A 406 -3.22 29.27 -4.39
C SER A 406 -2.15 29.16 -3.30
N GLU A 407 -1.92 30.24 -2.54
CA GLU A 407 -1.00 30.25 -1.38
C GLU A 407 -1.56 29.41 -0.23
N GLU A 408 -2.86 29.52 0.05
CA GLU A 408 -3.54 28.74 1.09
C GLU A 408 -3.61 27.25 0.76
N LEU A 409 -3.74 26.91 -0.52
CA LEU A 409 -3.65 25.53 -1.01
C LEU A 409 -2.24 24.97 -0.84
N GLU A 410 -1.20 25.76 -1.09
CA GLU A 410 0.18 25.33 -0.87
C GLU A 410 0.46 25.13 0.62
N PHE A 411 0.01 26.07 1.47
CA PHE A 411 0.05 25.90 2.91
C PHE A 411 -0.65 24.62 3.35
N TYR A 412 -1.85 24.32 2.82
CA TYR A 412 -2.56 23.08 3.10
C TYR A 412 -1.72 21.85 2.72
N ARG A 413 -1.13 21.82 1.52
CA ARG A 413 -0.30 20.70 1.04
C ARG A 413 0.91 20.45 1.94
N LEU A 414 1.67 21.49 2.28
CA LEU A 414 2.81 21.40 3.18
C LEU A 414 2.37 20.92 4.57
N ARG A 415 1.26 21.45 5.09
CA ARG A 415 0.74 21.06 6.39
C ARG A 415 0.31 19.60 6.45
N VAL A 416 -0.27 19.04 5.39
CA VAL A 416 -0.58 17.60 5.36
C VAL A 416 0.71 16.78 5.48
N HIS A 417 1.74 17.15 4.73
CA HIS A 417 3.02 16.45 4.78
C HIS A 417 3.67 16.52 6.17
N GLU A 418 3.67 17.71 6.78
CA GLU A 418 4.14 17.93 8.16
C GLU A 418 3.42 17.01 9.14
N LEU A 419 2.08 16.88 9.04
CA LEU A 419 1.29 16.04 9.94
C LEU A 419 1.57 14.55 9.78
N GLU A 420 1.68 14.05 8.54
CA GLU A 420 2.05 12.66 8.30
C GLU A 420 3.45 12.36 8.86
N HIS A 421 4.42 13.24 8.58
CA HIS A 421 5.76 13.13 9.12
C HIS A 421 5.76 13.14 10.66
N GLU A 422 5.07 14.11 11.25
CA GLU A 422 5.02 14.33 12.70
C GLU A 422 4.43 13.11 13.43
N LEU A 423 3.36 12.51 12.89
CA LEU A 423 2.71 11.32 13.42
C LEU A 423 3.56 10.05 13.27
N LEU A 424 4.34 9.93 12.19
CA LEU A 424 5.24 8.80 11.95
C LEU A 424 6.51 8.89 12.82
N ASP A 425 7.05 10.09 13.01
CA ASP A 425 8.20 10.37 13.86
C ASP A 425 7.87 10.35 15.35
N TYR A 426 6.58 10.54 15.69
CA TYR A 426 6.06 10.61 17.06
C TYR A 426 6.58 9.53 18.03
N PRO A 427 6.57 8.23 17.70
CA PRO A 427 7.02 7.19 18.64
C PRO A 427 8.48 7.37 19.02
N TYR A 428 9.30 7.82 18.08
CA TYR A 428 10.74 7.93 18.22
C TYR A 428 11.13 9.16 19.04
N ARG A 429 10.35 10.24 18.98
CA ARG A 429 10.60 11.45 19.78
C ARG A 429 10.18 11.30 21.24
N ILE A 430 9.06 10.63 21.50
CA ILE A 430 8.43 10.62 22.83
C ILE A 430 8.75 9.36 23.61
N PHE A 431 8.77 8.20 22.94
CA PHE A 431 8.82 6.90 23.61
C PHE A 431 10.12 6.11 23.35
N SER A 432 11.01 6.60 22.48
CA SER A 432 12.32 5.97 22.32
C SER A 432 13.19 6.29 23.52
N LYS A 433 13.66 5.24 24.22
CA LYS A 433 14.79 5.39 25.14
C LYS A 433 16.05 5.70 24.33
N ALA A 434 16.92 6.56 24.85
CA ALA A 434 18.21 6.84 24.23
C ALA A 434 18.97 5.53 23.98
N GLY A 435 19.16 5.17 22.70
CA GLY A 435 19.96 4.00 22.29
C GLY A 435 19.21 2.83 21.63
N THR A 436 17.88 2.70 21.76
CA THR A 436 17.12 1.62 21.08
C THR A 436 16.44 2.13 19.82
N LYS A 437 17.00 1.85 18.64
CA LYS A 437 16.52 2.41 17.37
C LYS A 437 15.07 2.01 16.98
N ASN A 438 14.49 0.96 17.59
CA ASN A 438 13.25 0.35 17.08
C ASN A 438 12.15 0.03 18.12
N ASP A 439 12.37 0.18 19.43
CA ASP A 439 11.41 -0.31 20.45
C ASP A 439 10.69 0.83 21.20
N ALA A 440 10.05 1.73 20.45
CA ALA A 440 9.15 2.71 21.06
C ALA A 440 7.83 2.03 21.50
N THR A 441 7.68 1.78 22.80
CA THR A 441 6.43 1.23 23.36
C THR A 441 5.46 2.37 23.65
N ILE A 442 4.48 2.56 22.76
CA ILE A 442 3.44 3.60 22.87
C ILE A 442 2.25 3.04 23.67
N PRO A 443 1.64 3.81 24.59
CA PRO A 443 0.40 3.40 25.25
C PRO A 443 -0.68 2.99 24.23
N PRO A 444 -1.45 1.90 24.46
CA PRO A 444 -2.35 1.36 23.44
C PRO A 444 -3.39 2.35 22.90
N VAL A 445 -4.08 3.08 23.78
CA VAL A 445 -5.13 4.05 23.40
C VAL A 445 -4.52 5.21 22.59
N GLU A 446 -3.36 5.67 23.01
CA GLU A 446 -2.62 6.73 22.34
C GLU A 446 -2.16 6.31 20.95
N ASN A 447 -1.69 5.07 20.80
CA ASN A 447 -1.29 4.54 19.50
C ASN A 447 -2.51 4.35 18.58
N VAL A 448 -3.67 3.96 19.11
CA VAL A 448 -4.92 3.93 18.33
C VAL A 448 -5.27 5.33 17.83
N ALA A 449 -5.22 6.35 18.69
CA ALA A 449 -5.51 7.73 18.30
C ALA A 449 -4.54 8.23 17.21
N ARG A 450 -3.23 7.97 17.38
CA ARG A 450 -2.19 8.30 16.40
C ARG A 450 -2.45 7.68 15.03
N LEU A 451 -2.71 6.38 14.99
CA LEU A 451 -2.94 5.64 13.74
C LEU A 451 -4.28 6.02 13.09
N ALA A 452 -5.31 6.28 13.88
CA ALA A 452 -6.57 6.80 13.39
C ALA A 452 -6.41 8.21 12.78
N CYS A 453 -5.52 9.05 13.31
CA CYS A 453 -5.17 10.33 12.69
C CYS A 453 -4.47 10.14 11.32
N ILE A 454 -3.51 9.21 11.21
CA ILE A 454 -2.87 8.86 9.92
C ILE A 454 -3.93 8.36 8.93
N CYS A 455 -4.86 7.51 9.39
CA CYS A 455 -5.96 7.01 8.59
C CYS A 455 -6.91 8.12 8.12
N TYR A 456 -7.23 9.07 8.99
CA TYR A 456 -8.01 10.25 8.62
C TYR A 456 -7.31 11.08 7.54
N ILE A 457 -6.01 11.37 7.70
CA ILE A 457 -5.24 12.12 6.69
C ILE A 457 -5.27 11.39 5.34
N SER A 458 -5.10 10.06 5.37
CA SER A 458 -5.13 9.22 4.17
C SER A 458 -6.53 9.03 3.55
N THR A 459 -7.60 9.47 4.22
CA THR A 459 -8.99 9.35 3.72
C THR A 459 -9.63 10.70 3.39
N GLY A 460 -9.19 11.77 4.04
CA GLY A 460 -9.76 13.11 3.92
C GLY A 460 -8.84 14.15 3.30
N CYS A 461 -7.51 14.04 3.46
CA CYS A 461 -6.59 15.08 3.00
C CYS A 461 -5.80 14.67 1.76
N VAL A 462 -5.21 13.48 1.79
CA VAL A 462 -4.44 12.90 0.69
C VAL A 462 -4.96 11.48 0.50
N VAL A 463 -6.02 11.37 -0.29
CA VAL A 463 -6.89 10.20 -0.29
C VAL A 463 -6.20 9.04 -0.99
N ALA A 464 -5.73 8.06 -0.23
CA ALA A 464 -5.27 6.79 -0.78
C ALA A 464 -6.48 5.87 -0.98
N PRO A 465 -6.78 5.41 -2.21
CA PRO A 465 -7.87 4.47 -2.45
C PRO A 465 -7.69 3.23 -1.57
N PRO A 466 -8.76 2.62 -1.07
CA PRO A 466 -8.68 1.42 -0.24
C PRO A 466 -7.72 0.41 -0.85
N ASN A 467 -7.95 0.05 -2.12
CA ASN A 467 -7.18 -0.99 -2.84
C ASN A 467 -5.75 -0.58 -3.22
N SER A 468 -5.30 0.62 -2.88
CA SER A 468 -3.89 0.94 -2.97
C SER A 468 -3.08 0.22 -1.89
N GLY A 469 -1.77 0.08 -2.09
CA GLY A 469 -0.85 -0.47 -1.11
C GLY A 469 -0.88 0.31 0.19
N VAL A 470 -0.82 1.64 0.12
CA VAL A 470 -0.90 2.53 1.28
C VAL A 470 -2.25 2.40 1.99
N GLY A 471 -3.35 2.35 1.23
CA GLY A 471 -4.68 2.18 1.79
C GLY A 471 -4.82 0.90 2.62
N ARG A 472 -4.43 -0.24 2.05
CA ARG A 472 -4.40 -1.53 2.76
C ARG A 472 -3.45 -1.55 3.95
N ALA A 473 -2.26 -0.95 3.81
CA ALA A 473 -1.29 -0.88 4.90
C ALA A 473 -1.89 -0.15 6.10
N ILE A 474 -2.45 1.03 5.88
CA ILE A 474 -3.07 1.84 6.92
C ILE A 474 -4.27 1.10 7.56
N THR A 475 -5.13 0.48 6.75
CA THR A 475 -6.24 -0.36 7.25
C THR A 475 -5.71 -1.47 8.17
N THR A 476 -4.66 -2.17 7.75
CA THR A 476 -4.03 -3.25 8.53
C THR A 476 -3.42 -2.72 9.82
N HIS A 477 -2.72 -1.58 9.78
CA HIS A 477 -2.12 -0.97 10.95
C HIS A 477 -3.17 -0.54 11.97
N VAL A 478 -4.27 0.09 11.53
CA VAL A 478 -5.39 0.48 12.41
C VAL A 478 -6.04 -0.75 13.04
N LYS A 479 -6.28 -1.81 12.26
CA LYS A 479 -6.78 -3.09 12.80
C LYS A 479 -5.84 -3.64 13.89
N ALA A 480 -4.55 -3.74 13.59
CA ALA A 480 -3.57 -4.31 14.52
C ALA A 480 -3.47 -3.55 15.85
N VAL A 481 -3.55 -2.21 15.85
CA VAL A 481 -3.54 -1.44 17.12
C VAL A 481 -4.83 -1.58 17.90
N LEU A 482 -5.99 -1.70 17.23
CA LEU A 482 -7.27 -1.95 17.87
C LEU A 482 -7.36 -3.38 18.45
N GLU A 483 -6.74 -4.38 17.81
CA GLU A 483 -6.63 -5.74 18.36
C GLU A 483 -5.86 -5.76 19.68
N ARG A 484 -4.82 -4.93 19.79
CA ARG A 484 -4.03 -4.74 21.03
C ARG A 484 -4.77 -3.94 22.11
N CYS A 485 -5.93 -3.36 21.80
CA CYS A 485 -6.79 -2.65 22.72
C CYS A 485 -8.22 -3.26 22.72
N PRO A 486 -8.38 -4.50 23.23
CA PRO A 486 -9.68 -5.17 23.22
C PRO A 486 -10.67 -4.46 24.15
N PRO A 487 -11.92 -4.26 23.72
CA PRO A 487 -12.96 -3.61 24.53
C PRO A 487 -13.48 -4.54 25.66
N ASP A 488 -13.30 -5.85 25.54
CA ASP A 488 -13.71 -6.91 26.48
C ASP A 488 -12.89 -7.03 27.76
N ARG A 489 -11.99 -6.09 28.09
CA ARG A 489 -11.32 -6.10 29.39
C ARG A 489 -12.21 -5.34 30.38
N PRO A 490 -13.22 -6.00 31.01
CA PRO A 490 -14.49 -5.38 31.41
C PRO A 490 -14.40 -4.63 32.75
N THR A 491 -13.22 -4.47 33.32
CA THR A 491 -13.00 -3.81 34.61
C THR A 491 -12.20 -2.51 34.55
N ARG A 492 -11.75 -2.02 33.37
CA ARG A 492 -10.79 -0.90 33.32
C ARG A 492 -10.92 0.14 32.19
N LEU A 493 -11.76 -0.05 31.18
CA LEU A 493 -11.86 0.91 30.07
C LEU A 493 -13.05 1.83 30.28
N GLY A 494 -12.77 3.11 30.54
CA GLY A 494 -13.80 4.14 30.67
C GLY A 494 -14.54 4.38 29.34
N ASP A 495 -15.75 4.92 29.46
CA ASP A 495 -16.62 5.26 28.33
C ASP A 495 -15.88 6.05 27.24
N ASP A 496 -15.07 7.04 27.61
CA ASP A 496 -14.31 7.85 26.67
C ASP A 496 -13.31 7.04 25.82
N VAL A 497 -12.79 5.93 26.35
CA VAL A 497 -11.91 5.05 25.58
C VAL A 497 -12.71 4.28 24.55
N LEU A 498 -13.86 3.72 24.94
CA LEU A 498 -14.74 3.03 24.00
C LEU A 498 -15.19 3.95 22.86
N ASP A 499 -15.45 5.22 23.15
CA ASP A 499 -15.78 6.24 22.15
C ASP A 499 -14.65 6.44 21.13
N LEU A 500 -13.42 6.54 21.62
CA LEU A 500 -12.23 6.68 20.77
C LEU A 500 -11.99 5.43 19.92
N LEU A 501 -12.12 4.25 20.51
CA LEU A 501 -11.99 2.98 19.79
C LEU A 501 -13.07 2.83 18.71
N ALA A 502 -14.30 3.27 18.98
CA ALA A 502 -15.38 3.29 18.00
C ALA A 502 -15.05 4.24 16.84
N TRP A 503 -14.61 5.47 17.14
CA TRP A 503 -14.20 6.44 16.11
C TRP A 503 -13.10 5.87 15.20
N ALA A 504 -12.06 5.26 15.79
CA ALA A 504 -11.00 4.60 15.03
C ALA A 504 -11.52 3.41 14.19
N ALA A 505 -12.45 2.62 14.73
CA ALA A 505 -13.05 1.51 14.00
C ALA A 505 -13.94 1.96 12.82
N PHE A 506 -14.68 3.07 12.95
CA PHE A 506 -15.42 3.69 11.85
C PHE A 506 -14.48 4.16 10.73
N LEU A 507 -13.37 4.82 11.08
CA LEU A 507 -12.35 5.22 10.12
C LEU A 507 -11.72 4.00 9.42
N GLY A 508 -11.37 2.96 10.17
CA GLY A 508 -10.85 1.71 9.62
C GLY A 508 -11.83 1.01 8.68
N ALA A 509 -13.10 0.90 9.07
CA ALA A 509 -14.16 0.34 8.21
C ALA A 509 -14.36 1.16 6.93
N PHE A 510 -14.26 2.49 7.04
CA PHE A 510 -14.36 3.41 5.92
C PHE A 510 -13.19 3.23 4.94
N GLN A 511 -11.96 3.23 5.44
CA GLN A 511 -10.75 3.06 4.63
C GLN A 511 -10.62 1.64 4.05
N ALA A 512 -11.16 0.63 4.72
CA ALA A 512 -11.18 -0.73 4.23
C ALA A 512 -11.99 -0.89 2.93
N GLY A 513 -13.01 -0.05 2.66
CA GLY A 513 -13.86 -0.23 1.47
C GLY A 513 -14.39 -1.66 1.38
N ASP A 514 -14.18 -2.38 0.27
CA ASP A 514 -14.61 -3.78 0.10
C ASP A 514 -13.54 -4.83 0.49
N GLN A 515 -12.57 -4.48 1.34
CA GLN A 515 -11.44 -5.35 1.70
C GLN A 515 -11.80 -6.45 2.72
N LEU A 516 -10.89 -7.43 2.84
CA LEU A 516 -11.00 -8.57 3.77
C LEU A 516 -11.11 -8.13 5.23
N GLU A 517 -10.54 -6.99 5.58
CA GLU A 517 -10.52 -6.47 6.94
C GLU A 517 -11.84 -5.79 7.33
N ARG A 518 -12.69 -5.38 6.37
CA ARG A 518 -13.93 -4.65 6.68
C ARG A 518 -14.84 -5.40 7.65
N PRO A 519 -15.16 -6.71 7.46
CA PRO A 519 -15.98 -7.47 8.40
C PRO A 519 -15.48 -7.40 9.84
N TRP A 520 -14.16 -7.41 10.04
CA TRP A 520 -13.56 -7.31 11.37
C TRP A 520 -13.88 -5.97 12.05
N PHE A 521 -13.78 -4.85 11.31
CA PHE A 521 -14.14 -3.54 11.85
C PHE A 521 -15.63 -3.44 12.17
N LEU A 522 -16.49 -4.01 11.32
CA LEU A 522 -17.94 -4.01 11.56
C LEU A 522 -18.28 -4.82 12.82
N HIS A 523 -17.64 -5.98 13.03
CA HIS A 523 -17.76 -6.73 14.27
C HIS A 523 -17.29 -5.93 15.49
N ARG A 524 -16.15 -5.22 15.36
CA ARG A 524 -15.63 -4.36 16.42
C ARG A 524 -16.59 -3.22 16.78
N ILE A 525 -17.20 -2.56 15.78
CA ILE A 525 -18.20 -1.50 15.98
C ILE A 525 -19.43 -2.06 16.70
N ARG A 526 -19.96 -3.21 16.24
CA ARG A 526 -21.09 -3.89 16.89
C ARG A 526 -20.79 -4.18 18.34
N HIS A 527 -19.60 -4.72 18.60
CA HIS A 527 -19.24 -5.11 19.94
C HIS A 527 -19.11 -3.90 20.88
N ILE A 528 -18.46 -2.81 20.45
CA ILE A 528 -18.42 -1.56 21.24
C ILE A 528 -19.81 -0.98 21.46
N ALA A 529 -20.69 -1.05 20.45
CA ALA A 529 -22.07 -0.59 20.58
C ALA A 529 -22.85 -1.34 21.67
N MET A 530 -22.64 -2.66 21.78
CA MET A 530 -23.24 -3.47 22.84
C MET A 530 -22.76 -3.03 24.22
N LEU A 531 -21.45 -2.85 24.41
CA LEU A 531 -20.87 -2.39 25.67
C LEU A 531 -21.33 -0.97 26.05
N ARG A 532 -21.47 -0.09 25.06
CA ARG A 532 -21.94 1.29 25.24
C ARG A 532 -23.46 1.44 25.35
N GLY A 533 -24.22 0.36 25.11
CA GLY A 533 -25.68 0.41 25.07
C GLY A 533 -26.24 1.35 23.99
N TRP A 534 -25.52 1.51 22.87
CA TRP A 534 -25.98 2.32 21.74
C TRP A 534 -27.05 1.56 20.95
N LYS A 535 -28.28 2.10 20.96
CA LYS A 535 -29.44 1.49 20.29
C LYS A 535 -29.72 2.06 18.91
N ASP A 536 -29.24 3.26 18.64
CA ASP A 536 -29.53 4.01 17.42
C ASP A 536 -28.35 4.91 17.03
N TRP A 537 -28.34 5.31 15.76
CA TRP A 537 -27.28 6.13 15.19
C TRP A 537 -27.13 7.51 15.85
N ASN A 538 -28.20 8.11 16.41
CA ASN A 538 -28.10 9.48 16.94
C ASN A 538 -27.19 9.53 18.17
N LYS A 539 -27.22 8.49 19.02
CA LYS A 539 -26.28 8.37 20.15
C LYS A 539 -24.84 8.25 19.68
N VAL A 540 -24.60 7.45 18.64
CA VAL A 540 -23.27 7.26 18.05
C VAL A 540 -22.79 8.57 17.44
N GLU A 541 -23.63 9.25 16.67
CA GLU A 541 -23.29 10.50 16.01
C GLU A 541 -22.97 11.62 17.00
N ASP A 542 -23.70 11.73 18.12
CA ASP A 542 -23.39 12.73 19.15
C ASP A 542 -21.99 12.53 19.75
N VAL A 543 -21.59 11.28 19.98
CA VAL A 543 -20.24 10.94 20.44
C VAL A 543 -19.19 11.28 19.37
N LEU A 544 -19.44 10.87 18.12
CA LEU A 544 -18.50 11.05 17.03
C LEU A 544 -18.24 12.53 16.72
N ARG A 545 -19.23 13.43 16.92
CA ARG A 545 -19.05 14.89 16.78
C ARG A 545 -17.95 15.48 17.66
N GLY A 546 -17.56 14.80 18.75
CA GLY A 546 -16.41 15.16 19.59
C GLY A 546 -15.06 14.69 19.06
N HIS A 547 -15.04 13.85 18.03
CA HIS A 547 -13.85 13.30 17.39
C HIS A 547 -13.62 13.97 16.02
N ILE A 548 -12.76 13.40 15.17
CA ILE A 548 -12.61 13.86 13.78
C ILE A 548 -13.78 13.30 12.96
N TYR A 549 -14.93 13.98 13.05
CA TYR A 549 -16.15 13.66 12.32
C TYR A 549 -16.84 14.93 11.84
N VAL A 550 -17.12 14.98 10.55
CA VAL A 550 -17.78 16.10 9.89
C VAL A 550 -19.07 15.58 9.25
N PRO A 551 -20.26 15.94 9.75
CA PRO A 551 -21.52 15.31 9.34
C PRO A 551 -21.76 15.31 7.83
N HIS A 552 -21.60 16.44 7.13
CA HIS A 552 -21.85 16.50 5.69
C HIS A 552 -20.85 15.67 4.87
N CYS A 553 -19.63 15.45 5.37
CA CYS A 553 -18.64 14.58 4.73
C CYS A 553 -18.87 13.10 5.04
N HIS A 554 -19.21 12.78 6.29
CA HIS A 554 -19.10 11.41 6.81
C HIS A 554 -20.44 10.71 7.02
N LEU A 555 -21.53 11.44 7.26
CA LEU A 555 -22.82 10.88 7.69
C LEU A 555 -23.31 9.76 6.76
N GLY A 556 -23.30 10.00 5.45
CA GLY A 556 -23.79 9.05 4.46
C GLY A 556 -23.05 7.71 4.51
N PHE A 557 -21.72 7.75 4.65
CA PHE A 557 -20.88 6.55 4.68
C PHE A 557 -20.91 5.87 6.05
N TRP A 558 -20.78 6.64 7.12
CA TRP A 558 -20.65 6.09 8.47
C TRP A 558 -21.99 5.56 8.99
N ARG A 559 -23.12 6.15 8.59
CA ARG A 559 -24.44 5.56 8.87
C ARG A 559 -24.63 4.22 8.16
N ARG A 560 -24.11 4.06 6.93
CA ARG A 560 -24.11 2.76 6.23
C ARG A 560 -23.24 1.74 6.97
N ILE A 561 -22.03 2.12 7.37
CA ILE A 561 -21.13 1.28 8.19
C ILE A 561 -21.83 0.82 9.48
N TRP A 562 -22.51 1.74 10.18
CA TRP A 562 -23.28 1.42 11.37
C TRP A 562 -24.39 0.41 11.09
N ASN A 563 -25.20 0.65 10.06
CA ASN A 563 -26.28 -0.25 9.67
C ASN A 563 -25.73 -1.64 9.33
N ASP A 564 -24.66 -1.71 8.52
CA ASP A 564 -23.99 -2.96 8.18
C ASP A 564 -23.57 -3.71 9.46
N ALA A 565 -22.88 -3.04 10.39
CA ALA A 565 -22.43 -3.62 11.66
C ALA A 565 -23.59 -4.15 12.52
N MET A 566 -24.73 -3.45 12.54
CA MET A 566 -25.91 -3.90 13.30
C MET A 566 -26.62 -5.10 12.64
N THR A 567 -26.41 -5.35 11.35
CA THR A 567 -27.00 -6.49 10.62
C THR A 567 -26.16 -7.76 10.62
N ILE A 568 -24.87 -7.70 10.99
CA ILE A 568 -24.01 -8.88 11.03
C ILE A 568 -24.54 -9.90 12.04
N SER A 569 -24.85 -11.10 11.54
CA SER A 569 -25.10 -12.28 12.38
C SER A 569 -23.77 -12.75 12.97
N VAL A 570 -23.71 -12.92 14.28
CA VAL A 570 -22.50 -13.36 14.98
C VAL A 570 -22.31 -14.85 14.69
N VAL A 571 -21.35 -15.20 13.83
CA VAL A 571 -20.79 -16.56 13.78
C VAL A 571 -19.51 -16.50 14.58
N PHE A 572 -19.54 -17.01 15.80
CA PHE A 572 -18.32 -17.28 16.54
C PHE A 572 -17.67 -18.50 15.88
N GLU A 573 -16.47 -18.33 15.30
CA GLU A 573 -15.56 -19.46 15.16
C GLU A 573 -15.07 -19.76 16.58
N GLU A 574 -15.73 -20.71 17.25
CA GLU A 574 -15.18 -21.32 18.44
C GLU A 574 -13.89 -22.05 18.03
N ASP A 575 -12.78 -21.68 18.65
CA ASP A 575 -11.57 -22.48 18.66
C ASP A 575 -11.92 -23.89 19.15
N THR A 576 -12.09 -24.83 18.21
CA THR A 576 -12.15 -26.24 18.55
C THR A 576 -10.78 -26.66 19.06
N GLU A 577 -10.58 -26.53 20.38
CA GLU A 577 -9.61 -27.32 21.13
C GLU A 577 -9.90 -28.80 20.85
N ILE A 578 -9.09 -29.39 19.98
CA ILE A 578 -8.99 -30.84 19.87
C ILE A 578 -8.33 -31.32 21.17
N LYS A 579 -9.16 -31.68 22.15
CA LYS A 579 -8.73 -32.55 23.25
C LYS A 579 -8.47 -33.93 22.65
N ASN A 580 -7.20 -34.30 22.56
CA ASN A 580 -6.79 -35.68 22.32
C ASN A 580 -6.98 -36.44 23.64
N GLU A 581 -7.93 -37.38 23.65
CA GLU A 581 -7.83 -38.61 24.45
C GLU A 581 -6.95 -39.64 23.74
#